data_AF-A0A9D1HD31-F1
#
_entry.id   AF-A0A9D1HD31-F1
#
_cell.length_a   1.000
_cell.length_b   1.000
_cell.length_c   1.000
_cell.angle_alpha   90.00
_cell.angle_beta   90.00
_cell.angle_gamma   90.00
#
_symmetry.space_group_name_H-M   'P 1'
#
loop_
_entity.id
_entity.type
_entity.pdbx_description
1 polymer ?
#
loop_
_entity_poly.entity_id
_entity_poly.type
_entity_poly.pdbx_seq_one_letter_code
_entity_poly.pdbx_strand_id
1 'polypeptide(L)' 'MNFDTQIEKMKDDMIEATRRLIQIRSIQGEPEGEMPYGKGMDDAINYLLSLAAGMGFKTKKIDGYCGYAEYG' A
#
# COMPACT_ATOMS: atom_id res chain seq x y z
N MET A 1 -27.33 -8.39 0.06
CA MET A 1 -26.03 -8.16 0.72
C MET A 1 -26.17 -6.88 1.53
N ASN A 2 -25.95 -6.91 2.84
CA ASN A 2 -25.94 -5.69 3.66
C ASN A 2 -24.49 -5.20 3.73
N PHE A 3 -24.20 -4.08 3.07
CA PHE A 3 -22.85 -3.55 2.97
C PHE A 3 -22.37 -2.94 4.29
N ASP A 4 -23.25 -2.31 5.08
CA ASP A 4 -22.90 -1.73 6.39
C ASP A 4 -22.32 -2.78 7.34
N THR A 5 -22.93 -3.97 7.36
CA THR A 5 -22.45 -5.09 8.19
C THR A 5 -21.07 -5.59 7.73
N GLN A 6 -20.77 -5.55 6.44
CA GLN A 6 -19.45 -5.97 5.94
C GLN A 6 -18.39 -4.91 6.23
N ILE A 7 -18.73 -3.63 6.08
CA ILE A 7 -17.84 -2.50 6.41
C ILE A 7 -17.49 -2.52 7.89
N GLU A 8 -18.46 -2.70 8.78
CA GLU A 8 -18.18 -2.77 10.23
C GLU A 8 -17.29 -3.96 10.60
N LYS A 9 -17.40 -5.10 9.90
CA LYS A 9 -16.49 -6.25 10.10
C LYS A 9 -15.06 -5.98 9.66
N MET A 10 -14.85 -5.13 8.66
CA MET A 10 -13.53 -4.80 8.10
C MET A 10 -12.91 -3.55 8.74
N LYS A 11 -13.66 -2.84 9.59
CA LYS A 11 -13.30 -1.53 10.14
C LYS A 11 -11.96 -1.52 10.85
N ASP A 12 -11.71 -2.49 11.72
CA ASP A 12 -10.47 -2.55 12.50
C ASP A 12 -9.25 -2.79 11.58
N ASP A 13 -9.40 -3.66 10.57
CA ASP A 13 -8.37 -3.91 9.57
C ASP A 13 -8.09 -2.67 8.71
N MET A 14 -9.14 -1.94 8.30
CA MET A 14 -9.02 -0.68 7.57
C MET A 14 -8.29 0.39 8.40
N ILE A 15 -8.62 0.51 9.69
CA ILE A 15 -7.98 1.46 10.61
C ILE A 15 -6.50 1.10 10.78
N GLU A 16 -6.19 -0.17 11.07
CA GLU A 16 -4.82 -0.62 11.28
C GLU A 16 -3.97 -0.45 10.00
N ALA A 17 -4.51 -0.84 8.85
CA ALA A 17 -3.84 -0.67 7.57
C ALA A 17 -3.52 0.80 7.27
N THR A 18 -4.48 1.69 7.54
CA THR A 18 -4.33 3.14 7.36
C THR A 18 -3.30 3.71 8.33
N ARG A 19 -3.35 3.32 9.61
CA ARG A 19 -2.38 3.77 10.63
C ARG A 19 -0.95 3.40 10.25
N ARG A 20 -0.72 2.16 9.82
CA ARG A 20 0.60 1.69 9.37
C ARG A 20 1.10 2.49 8.17
N LEU A 21 0.23 2.75 7.18
CA LEU A 21 0.61 3.56 6.02
C LEU A 21 1.02 4.98 6.43
N ILE A 22 0.26 5.62 7.31
CA ILE A 22 0.55 6.99 7.81
C ILE A 22 1.86 7.04 8.61
N GLN A 23 2.22 5.96 9.31
CA GLN A 23 3.49 5.89 10.06
C GLN A 23 4.72 5.82 9.15
N ILE A 24 4.56 5.44 7.88
CA ILE A 24 5.64 5.48 6.91
C ILE A 24 5.87 6.93 6.51
N ARG A 25 7.07 7.44 6.81
CA ARG A 25 7.48 8.79 6.41
C ARG A 25 7.79 8.83 4.91
N SER A 26 6.74 8.79 4.09
CA SER A 26 6.78 8.81 2.63
C SER A 26 6.92 10.23 2.08
N ILE A 27 7.99 10.91 2.49
CA ILE A 27 8.37 12.21 1.93
C ILE A 27 9.40 11.93 0.84
N GLN A 28 9.27 12.62 -0.29
CA GLN A 28 10.25 12.54 -1.37
C GLN A 28 11.65 12.85 -0.83
N GLY A 29 12.56 11.90 -1.03
CA GLY A 29 13.97 12.01 -0.68
C GLY A 29 14.86 11.92 -1.91
N GLU A 30 16.16 11.83 -1.66
CA GLU A 30 17.15 11.64 -2.72
C GLU A 30 16.99 10.26 -3.38
N PRO A 31 17.13 10.17 -4.72
CA PRO A 31 17.09 8.89 -5.42
C PRO A 31 18.21 7.95 -4.94
N GLU A 32 17.88 6.67 -4.75
CA GLU A 32 18.84 5.64 -4.34
C GLU A 32 18.53 4.32 -5.05
N GLY A 33 19.43 3.86 -5.93
CA GLY A 33 19.24 2.62 -6.69
C GLY A 33 17.95 2.61 -7.51
N GLU A 34 17.08 1.64 -7.28
CA GLU A 34 15.76 1.51 -7.93
C GLU A 34 14.66 2.36 -7.26
N MET A 35 15.02 3.27 -6.34
CA MET A 35 14.08 4.10 -5.58
C MET A 35 14.17 5.55 -6.06
N PRO A 36 13.44 5.94 -7.13
CA PRO A 36 13.59 7.25 -7.77
C PRO A 36 13.16 8.44 -6.90
N TYR A 37 12.36 8.19 -5.87
CA TYR A 37 11.89 9.19 -4.91
C TYR A 37 12.41 8.95 -3.49
N GLY A 38 13.46 8.14 -3.38
CA GLY A 38 14.08 7.74 -2.12
C GLY A 38 13.32 6.68 -1.34
N LYS A 39 13.99 6.15 -0.32
CA LYS A 39 13.56 4.99 0.47
C LYS A 39 12.17 5.14 1.10
N GLY A 40 11.83 6.30 1.65
CA GLY A 40 10.54 6.50 2.33
C GLY A 40 9.33 6.37 1.39
N MET A 41 9.48 6.80 0.14
CA MET A 41 8.46 6.61 -0.90
C MET A 41 8.38 5.15 -1.33
N ASP A 42 9.53 4.48 -1.45
CA ASP A 42 9.60 3.08 -1.82
C ASP A 42 8.97 2.16 -0.77
N ASP A 43 9.26 2.40 0.51
CA ASP A 43 8.69 1.68 1.66
C ASP A 43 7.16 1.76 1.66
N ALA A 44 6.59 2.92 1.33
CA ALA A 44 5.14 3.11 1.25
C ALA A 44 4.49 2.33 0.09
N ILE A 45 5.12 2.36 -1.08
CA ILE A 45 4.67 1.58 -2.25
C ILE A 45 4.72 0.08 -1.93
N ASN A 46 5.84 -0.40 -1.37
CA ASN A 46 6.02 -1.81 -1.02
C ASN A 46 5.00 -2.28 0.02
N TYR A 47 4.73 -1.45 1.04
CA TYR A 47 3.71 -1.75 2.05
C TYR A 47 2.32 -1.90 1.41
N LEU A 48 1.91 -0.94 0.56
CA LEU A 48 0.60 -0.97 -0.07
C LEU A 48 0.42 -2.16 -1.03
N LEU A 49 1.46 -2.49 -1.81
CA LEU A 49 1.45 -3.67 -2.69
C LEU A 49 1.41 -4.98 -1.89
N SER A 50 2.09 -5.04 -0.74
CA SER A 50 2.04 -6.22 0.14
C SER A 50 0.66 -6.40 0.78
N LEU A 51 0.05 -5.29 1.23
CA LEU A 51 -1.31 -5.28 1.76
C LEU A 51 -2.32 -5.77 0.70
N ALA A 52 -2.24 -5.23 -0.51
CA ALA A 52 -3.12 -5.65 -1.61
C ALA A 52 -2.92 -7.12 -2.01
N ALA A 53 -1.68 -7.61 -2.07
CA ALA A 53 -1.41 -9.02 -2.30
C ALA A 53 -2.03 -9.93 -1.22
N GLY A 54 -1.96 -9.51 0.06
CA GLY A 54 -2.61 -10.21 1.17
C GLY A 54 -4.15 -10.26 1.08
N MET A 55 -4.75 -9.30 0.39
CA MET A 55 -6.19 -9.26 0.10
C MET A 55 -6.58 -10.06 -1.16
N GLY A 56 -5.62 -10.71 -1.83
CA GLY A 56 -5.85 -11.53 -3.02
C GLY A 56 -5.76 -10.77 -4.35
N PHE A 57 -5.30 -9.51 -4.36
CA PHE A 57 -5.02 -8.79 -5.60
C PHE A 57 -3.71 -9.29 -6.22
N LYS A 58 -3.61 -9.27 -7.55
CA LYS A 58 -2.30 -9.36 -8.21
C LYS A 58 -1.65 -7.98 -8.15
N THR A 59 -0.40 -7.93 -7.77
CA THR A 59 0.30 -6.65 -7.59
C THR A 59 1.59 -6.62 -8.38
N LYS A 60 1.99 -5.43 -8.81
CA LYS A 60 3.28 -5.21 -9.47
C LYS A 60 3.77 -3.80 -9.20
N LYS A 61 5.08 -3.72 -9.02
CA LYS A 61 5.84 -2.47 -8.95
C LYS A 61 6.48 -2.19 -10.32
N ILE A 62 6.42 -0.94 -10.76
CA ILE A 62 6.99 -0.49 -12.03
C ILE A 62 8.19 0.41 -11.69
N ASP A 63 9.39 -0.17 -11.75
CA ASP A 63 10.69 0.49 -11.65
C ASP A 63 10.81 1.49 -10.47
N GLY A 64 10.13 1.22 -9.36
CA GLY A 64 10.10 2.10 -8.18
C GLY A 64 9.27 3.38 -8.32
N TYR A 65 8.70 3.66 -9.50
CA TYR A 65 7.89 4.85 -9.76
C TYR A 65 6.44 4.68 -9.33
N CYS A 66 5.87 3.50 -9.57
CA CYS A 66 4.48 3.23 -9.22
C CYS A 66 4.23 1.76 -8.84
N GLY A 67 3.09 1.54 -8.20
CA GLY A 67 2.56 0.21 -7.92
C GLY A 67 1.12 0.12 -8.40
N TYR A 68 0.74 -1.03 -8.96
CA TYR A 68 -0.67 -1.34 -9.24
C TYR A 68 -1.11 -2.61 -8.53
N ALA A 69 -2.40 -2.65 -8.21
CA ALA A 69 -3.10 -3.81 -7.69
C ALA A 69 -4.35 -4.05 -8.55
N GLU A 70 -4.50 -5.26 -9.08
CA GLU A 70 -5.60 -5.64 -9.96
C GLU A 70 -6.38 -6.82 -9.36
N TYR A 71 -7.70 -6.82 -9.59
CA TYR A 71 -8.62 -7.87 -9.19
C TYR A 71 -9.52 -8.18 -10.39
N GLY A 72 -9.47 -9.44 -10.86
CA GLY A 72 -10.10 -9.88 -12.11
C GLY A 72 -9.49 -11.17 -12.65
#